data_AF-A0A6L8DXI5-F1
#
_entry.id   AF-A0A6L8DXI5-F1
#
_cell.length_a   1.000
_cell.length_b   1.000
_cell.length_c   1.000
_cell.angle_alpha   90.00
_cell.angle_beta   90.00
_cell.angle_gamma   90.00
#
_symmetry.space_group_name_H-M   'P 1'
#
loop_
_entity.id
_entity.type
_entity.pdbx_description
1 polymer ?
#
loop_
_entity_poly.entity_id
_entity_poly.type
_entity_poly.pdbx_seq_one_letter_code
_entity_poly.pdbx_strand_id
1 'polypeptide(L)'
;MPLSKNDAHARYEAGTIRWDECDEIERTRDRYGGAWRFRNTGVPVASLFEALATGGSTAGFAAAHETAHARPSPRKVLRFLADQLDEAYEATWKHDGPQKATPALLDGGEQHRDSEHDPDAIHWKHCGAAWRNAERMSGSWCIRNTRFPLSQLFLNLADEDSVRGVADIYQITASDMVPVLQFLADELGPHPTDTLREP
;
A
#
# COMPACT_ATOMS: atom_id res chain seq x y z
N MET A 1 29.19 12.14 5.01
CA MET A 1 29.82 11.31 6.05
C MET A 1 29.09 9.97 6.07
N PRO A 2 29.77 8.82 6.19
CA PRO A 2 29.08 7.54 6.32
C PRO A 2 28.37 7.52 7.68
N LEU A 3 27.10 7.10 7.68
CA LEU A 3 26.30 6.94 8.88
C LEU A 3 26.94 5.88 9.79
N SER A 4 26.90 6.10 11.10
CA SER A 4 27.25 5.06 12.07
C SER A 4 26.41 3.80 11.81
N LYS A 5 26.96 2.60 12.03
CA LYS A 5 26.20 1.34 11.88
C LYS A 5 24.90 1.34 12.69
N ASN A 6 24.88 2.00 13.85
CA ASN A 6 23.68 2.13 14.67
C ASN A 6 22.64 3.06 14.04
N ASP A 7 23.05 4.16 13.42
CA ASP A 7 22.14 5.06 12.71
C ASP A 7 21.59 4.40 11.46
N ALA A 8 22.40 3.61 10.75
CA ALA A 8 21.95 2.85 9.59
C ALA A 8 20.92 1.77 9.98
N HIS A 9 21.11 1.08 11.12
CA HIS A 9 20.17 0.06 11.60
C HIS A 9 18.87 0.68 12.11
N ALA A 10 18.94 1.73 12.93
CA ALA A 10 17.76 2.45 13.41
C ALA A 10 16.94 3.06 12.25
N ARG A 11 17.62 3.54 11.21
CA ARG A 11 16.96 4.05 10.00
C ARG A 11 16.38 2.92 9.13
N TYR A 12 17.00 1.73 9.10
CA TYR A 12 16.45 0.56 8.41
C TYR A 12 15.20 0.06 9.14
N GLU A 13 15.25 -0.07 10.46
CA GLU A 13 14.11 -0.45 11.32
C GLU A 13 12.94 0.53 11.21
N ALA A 14 13.21 1.85 11.13
CA ALA A 14 12.17 2.86 10.91
C ALA A 14 11.41 2.71 9.57
N GLY A 15 11.96 1.94 8.62
CA GLY A 15 11.34 1.65 7.33
C GLY A 15 10.71 0.27 7.21
N THR A 16 10.88 -0.57 8.24
CA THR A 16 10.34 -1.93 8.29
C THR A 16 8.95 -1.89 8.90
N ILE A 17 7.98 -2.50 8.24
CA ILE A 17 6.61 -2.58 8.74
C ILE A 17 6.56 -3.55 9.92
N ARG A 18 6.04 -3.10 11.06
CA ARG A 18 5.88 -3.89 12.29
C ARG A 18 4.61 -4.75 12.25
N TRP A 19 4.56 -5.66 11.28
CA TRP A 19 3.38 -6.49 11.01
C TRP A 19 2.85 -7.28 12.22
N ASP A 20 3.68 -7.57 13.22
CA ASP A 20 3.28 -8.22 14.47
C ASP A 20 2.35 -7.37 15.35
N GLU A 21 2.29 -6.06 15.12
CA GLU A 21 1.36 -5.14 15.79
C GLU A 21 -0.02 -5.10 15.11
N CYS A 22 -0.18 -5.69 13.92
CA CYS A 22 -1.45 -5.73 13.20
C CYS A 22 -2.29 -6.95 13.62
N ASP A 23 -3.44 -6.71 14.24
CA ASP A 23 -4.28 -7.74 14.83
C ASP A 23 -5.04 -8.62 13.81
N GLU A 24 -5.24 -8.09 12.60
CA GLU A 24 -5.91 -8.73 11.46
C GLU A 24 -5.09 -9.87 10.86
N ILE A 25 -3.77 -9.85 11.06
CA ILE A 25 -2.85 -10.81 10.45
C ILE A 25 -2.11 -11.61 11.51
N GLU A 26 -1.54 -12.72 11.08
CA GLU A 26 -0.75 -13.61 11.92
C GLU A 26 0.40 -14.24 11.13
N ARG A 27 1.45 -14.61 11.84
CA ARG A 27 2.60 -15.32 11.29
C ARG A 27 3.00 -16.46 12.22
N THR A 28 3.27 -17.61 11.62
CA THR A 28 3.79 -18.79 12.32
C THR A 28 5.02 -19.23 11.55
N ARG A 29 6.22 -19.03 12.11
CA ARG A 29 7.50 -19.15 11.35
C ARG A 29 7.72 -20.55 10.77
N ASP A 30 7.18 -21.58 11.41
CA ASP A 30 7.30 -22.99 11.02
C ASP A 30 6.18 -23.47 10.08
N ARG A 31 5.20 -22.63 9.76
CA ARG A 31 4.08 -23.01 8.88
C ARG A 31 3.94 -22.05 7.69
N TYR A 32 3.48 -22.59 6.56
CA TYR A 32 3.15 -21.80 5.35
C TYR A 32 4.30 -20.91 4.85
N GLY A 33 5.53 -21.44 4.86
CA GLY A 33 6.72 -20.69 4.44
C GLY A 33 7.05 -19.48 5.33
N GLY A 34 6.40 -19.37 6.49
CA GLY A 34 6.54 -18.23 7.37
C GLY A 34 5.94 -16.95 6.80
N ALA A 35 4.98 -16.99 5.88
CA ALA A 35 4.33 -15.77 5.38
C ALA A 35 3.40 -15.13 6.41
N TRP A 36 3.21 -13.81 6.32
CA TRP A 36 2.11 -13.10 6.99
C TRP A 36 0.79 -13.47 6.32
N ARG A 37 -0.23 -13.80 7.12
CA ARG A 37 -1.54 -14.28 6.64
C ARG A 37 -2.67 -13.58 7.36
N PHE A 38 -3.79 -13.37 6.68
CA PHE A 38 -5.03 -12.97 7.31
C PHE A 38 -5.47 -14.02 8.33
N ARG A 39 -5.80 -13.58 9.53
CA ARG A 39 -6.15 -14.45 10.64
C ARG A 39 -7.35 -15.31 10.29
N ASN A 40 -7.28 -16.60 10.62
CA ASN A 40 -8.34 -17.59 10.40
C ASN A 40 -8.74 -17.85 8.93
N THR A 41 -8.07 -17.24 7.93
CA THR A 41 -8.32 -17.54 6.51
C THR A 41 -7.19 -18.38 5.90
N GLY A 42 -5.97 -18.25 6.44
CA GLY A 42 -4.77 -18.85 5.86
C GLY A 42 -4.28 -18.16 4.59
N VAL A 43 -4.96 -17.12 4.14
CA VAL A 43 -4.64 -16.36 2.91
C VAL A 43 -3.46 -15.42 3.19
N PRO A 44 -2.38 -15.45 2.37
CA PRO A 44 -1.24 -14.54 2.55
C PRO A 44 -1.62 -13.07 2.36
N VAL A 45 -0.95 -12.18 3.11
CA VAL A 45 -1.07 -10.73 2.93
C VAL A 45 -0.53 -10.31 1.55
N ALA A 46 0.53 -10.96 1.07
CA ALA A 46 1.08 -10.72 -0.26
C ALA A 46 0.02 -10.86 -1.37
N SER A 47 -0.92 -11.80 -1.24
CA SER A 47 -1.98 -12.01 -2.21
C SER A 47 -2.95 -10.82 -2.34
N LEU A 48 -3.13 -10.03 -1.27
CA LEU A 48 -3.87 -8.76 -1.37
C LEU A 48 -3.13 -7.81 -2.30
N PHE A 49 -1.82 -7.63 -2.08
CA PHE A 49 -1.03 -6.71 -2.89
C PHE A 49 -0.85 -7.20 -4.33
N GLU A 50 -0.72 -8.50 -4.57
CA GLU A 50 -0.75 -9.09 -5.92
C GLU A 50 -2.08 -8.79 -6.63
N ALA A 51 -3.22 -8.96 -5.95
CA ALA A 51 -4.53 -8.64 -6.50
C ALA A 51 -4.61 -7.15 -6.88
N LEU A 52 -4.20 -6.25 -5.98
CA LEU A 52 -4.15 -4.80 -6.24
C LEU A 52 -3.21 -4.46 -7.41
N ALA A 53 -2.04 -5.13 -7.51
CA ALA A 53 -1.07 -4.92 -8.59
C ALA A 53 -1.65 -5.26 -9.97
N THR A 54 -2.54 -6.26 -10.02
CA THR A 54 -3.26 -6.68 -11.24
C THR A 54 -4.56 -5.92 -11.48
N GLY A 55 -4.92 -4.96 -10.63
CA GLY A 55 -6.09 -4.09 -10.78
C GLY A 55 -7.35 -4.54 -10.05
N GLY A 56 -7.30 -5.66 -9.30
CA GLY A 56 -8.42 -6.12 -8.49
C GLY A 56 -8.69 -5.19 -7.30
N SER A 57 -9.96 -5.04 -6.91
CA SER A 57 -10.35 -4.23 -5.76
C SER A 57 -10.18 -4.93 -4.42
N THR A 58 -10.12 -4.13 -3.36
CA THR A 58 -10.09 -4.65 -1.98
C THR A 58 -11.38 -5.39 -1.62
N ALA A 59 -12.52 -4.93 -2.14
CA ALA A 59 -13.82 -5.59 -1.99
C ALA A 59 -13.86 -6.95 -2.70
N GLY A 60 -13.39 -7.01 -3.96
CA GLY A 60 -13.29 -8.25 -4.73
C GLY A 60 -12.38 -9.27 -4.05
N PHE A 61 -11.22 -8.86 -3.56
CA PHE A 61 -10.33 -9.72 -2.77
C PHE A 61 -11.03 -10.26 -1.51
N ALA A 62 -11.68 -9.40 -0.73
CA ALA A 62 -12.35 -9.82 0.49
C ALA A 62 -13.49 -10.82 0.23
N ALA A 63 -14.22 -10.66 -0.87
CA ALA A 63 -15.28 -11.58 -1.29
C ALA A 63 -14.72 -12.92 -1.80
N ALA A 64 -13.66 -12.89 -2.62
CA ALA A 64 -13.04 -14.09 -3.19
C ALA A 64 -12.40 -15.00 -2.13
N HIS A 65 -12.03 -14.44 -0.98
CA HIS A 65 -11.35 -15.14 0.11
C HIS A 65 -12.19 -15.28 1.38
N GLU A 66 -13.49 -15.01 1.29
CA GLU A 66 -14.42 -15.27 2.37
C GLU A 66 -14.63 -16.78 2.56
N THR A 67 -14.64 -17.21 3.82
CA THR A 67 -14.90 -18.59 4.22
C THR A 67 -16.12 -18.64 5.13
N ALA A 68 -16.61 -19.85 5.42
CA ALA A 68 -17.74 -20.02 6.35
C ALA A 68 -17.48 -19.46 7.77
N HIS A 69 -16.22 -19.22 8.15
CA HIS A 69 -15.84 -18.87 9.52
C HIS A 69 -14.98 -17.60 9.62
N ALA A 70 -14.50 -17.06 8.51
CA ALA A 70 -13.60 -15.91 8.49
C ALA A 70 -13.65 -15.20 7.14
N ARG A 71 -13.54 -13.88 7.19
CA ARG A 71 -13.39 -13.01 6.02
C ARG A 71 -12.16 -12.12 6.25
N PRO A 72 -11.20 -12.05 5.31
CA PRO A 72 -10.06 -11.15 5.48
C PRO A 72 -10.53 -9.69 5.42
N SER A 73 -9.92 -8.82 6.21
CA SER A 73 -10.13 -7.37 6.17
C SER A 73 -8.93 -6.65 5.54
N PRO A 74 -8.89 -6.50 4.19
CA PRO A 74 -7.91 -5.65 3.52
C PRO A 74 -7.86 -4.23 4.08
N ARG A 75 -9.02 -3.68 4.47
CA ARG A 75 -9.15 -2.34 5.06
C ARG A 75 -8.26 -2.18 6.29
N LYS A 76 -8.26 -3.15 7.22
CA LYS A 76 -7.44 -3.07 8.44
C LYS A 76 -5.95 -3.13 8.14
N VAL A 77 -5.54 -4.04 7.25
CA VAL A 77 -4.14 -4.16 6.83
C VAL A 77 -3.65 -2.88 6.15
N LEU A 78 -4.45 -2.33 5.22
CA LEU A 78 -4.11 -1.10 4.50
C LEU A 78 -4.10 0.13 5.41
N ARG A 79 -5.04 0.24 6.36
CA ARG A 79 -5.05 1.32 7.36
C ARG A 79 -3.83 1.23 8.27
N PHE A 80 -3.57 0.05 8.82
CA PHE A 80 -2.39 -0.19 9.65
C PHE A 80 -1.08 0.19 8.93
N LEU A 81 -0.96 -0.20 7.65
CA LEU A 81 0.19 0.16 6.84
C LEU A 81 0.27 1.68 6.63
N ALA A 82 -0.84 2.34 6.32
CA ALA A 82 -0.89 3.79 6.16
C ALA A 82 -0.48 4.52 7.46
N ASP A 83 -0.95 4.06 8.61
CA ASP A 83 -0.67 4.66 9.91
C ASP A 83 0.83 4.49 10.28
N GLN A 84 1.39 3.29 10.10
CA GLN A 84 2.84 3.05 10.31
C GLN A 84 3.70 3.93 9.40
N LEU A 85 3.27 4.18 8.16
CA LEU A 85 3.99 5.03 7.23
C LEU A 85 3.89 6.53 7.56
N ASP A 86 2.74 6.98 8.04
CA ASP A 86 2.56 8.37 8.48
C ASP A 86 3.38 8.66 9.74
N GLU A 87 3.39 7.74 10.71
CA GLU A 87 4.25 7.80 11.90
C GLU A 87 5.74 7.80 11.52
N ALA A 88 6.16 6.89 10.63
CA ALA A 88 7.53 6.83 10.16
C ALA A 88 7.96 8.12 9.43
N TYR A 89 7.05 8.73 8.67
CA TYR A 89 7.30 10.00 7.98
C TYR A 89 7.62 11.13 8.97
N GLU A 90 6.74 11.34 9.96
CA GLU A 90 6.89 12.39 10.95
C GLU A 90 8.13 12.18 11.83
N ALA A 91 8.42 10.93 12.20
CA ALA A 91 9.54 10.60 13.08
C ALA A 91 10.91 10.65 12.38
N THR A 92 10.99 10.29 11.09
CA THR A 92 12.30 10.03 10.44
C THR A 92 12.47 10.65 9.06
N TRP A 93 11.43 10.71 8.21
CA TRP A 93 11.60 11.15 6.82
C TRP A 93 11.43 12.67 6.64
N LYS A 94 10.82 13.36 7.62
CA LYS A 94 10.64 14.82 7.58
C LYS A 94 11.95 15.61 7.51
N HIS A 95 13.04 15.06 8.06
CA HIS A 95 14.34 15.72 8.12
C HIS A 95 15.39 15.13 7.16
N ASP A 96 15.33 13.81 6.89
CA ASP A 96 16.36 13.07 6.14
C ASP A 96 15.82 12.30 4.91
N GLY A 97 14.53 12.44 4.57
CA GLY A 97 13.93 11.79 3.42
C GLY A 97 14.42 12.35 2.07
N PRO A 98 14.14 11.66 0.95
CA PRO A 98 14.43 12.20 -0.37
C PRO A 98 13.74 13.56 -0.51
N GLN A 99 14.52 14.62 -0.73
CA GLN A 99 13.96 15.94 -1.00
C GLN A 99 13.14 15.82 -2.28
N LYS A 100 11.84 16.15 -2.20
CA LYS A 100 10.98 16.17 -3.39
C LYS A 100 11.68 17.01 -4.45
N ALA A 101 12.11 16.36 -5.53
CA ALA A 101 12.56 17.10 -6.70
C ALA A 101 11.41 18.04 -7.09
N THR A 102 11.71 19.32 -7.30
CA THR A 102 10.74 20.29 -7.82
C THR A 102 10.03 19.63 -8.99
N PRO A 103 8.69 19.47 -8.97
CA PRO A 103 8.01 18.79 -10.05
C PRO A 103 8.38 19.53 -11.32
N ALA A 104 9.13 18.89 -12.22
CA ALA A 104 9.24 19.34 -13.59
C ALA A 104 7.83 19.14 -14.13
N LEU A 105 7.01 20.20 -14.01
CA LEU A 105 5.62 20.35 -14.40
C LEU A 105 5.16 19.17 -15.26
N LEU A 106 4.78 18.07 -14.60
CA LEU A 106 4.09 16.98 -15.26
C LEU A 106 2.66 17.50 -15.34
N ASP A 107 2.43 18.37 -16.32
CA ASP A 107 1.16 19.03 -16.56
C ASP A 107 0.02 18.03 -16.42
N GLY A 108 -1.02 18.48 -15.70
CA GLY A 108 -2.16 17.68 -15.31
C GLY A 108 -2.71 16.88 -16.49
N GLY A 109 -2.50 15.58 -16.47
CA GLY A 109 -3.05 14.69 -17.49
C GLY A 109 -4.57 14.71 -17.40
N GLU A 110 -5.21 15.16 -18.47
CA GLU A 110 -6.65 14.97 -18.70
C GLU A 110 -7.01 13.50 -18.49
N GLN A 111 -8.02 13.28 -17.65
CA GLN A 111 -8.56 11.97 -17.35
C GLN A 111 -9.30 11.46 -18.60
N HIS A 112 -8.59 10.74 -19.47
CA HIS A 112 -9.21 10.12 -20.63
C HIS A 112 -10.06 8.91 -20.21
N ARG A 113 -11.23 8.77 -20.85
CA ARG A 113 -12.24 7.75 -20.56
C ARG A 113 -11.69 6.34 -20.71
N ASP A 114 -11.80 5.56 -19.62
CA ASP A 114 -11.68 4.11 -19.67
C ASP A 114 -12.96 3.46 -20.20
N SER A 115 -12.79 2.64 -21.22
CA SER A 115 -13.77 1.66 -21.70
C SER A 115 -13.40 0.30 -21.10
N GLU A 116 -14.03 -0.07 -19.99
CA GLU A 116 -14.60 -1.39 -19.68
C GLU A 116 -15.05 -1.40 -18.21
N HIS A 117 -16.31 -1.77 -18.00
CA HIS A 117 -17.02 -1.67 -16.72
C HIS A 117 -16.79 -2.95 -15.94
N ASP A 118 -15.57 -3.17 -15.44
CA ASP A 118 -15.33 -4.22 -14.44
C ASP A 118 -15.79 -3.67 -13.07
N PRO A 119 -16.93 -4.15 -12.51
CA PRO A 119 -17.42 -3.69 -11.22
C PRO A 119 -16.46 -4.01 -10.07
N ASP A 120 -15.53 -4.94 -10.27
CA ASP A 120 -14.59 -5.40 -9.25
C ASP A 120 -13.20 -4.73 -9.36
N ALA A 121 -13.03 -3.77 -10.28
CA ALA A 121 -11.78 -3.03 -10.47
C ALA A 121 -11.71 -1.73 -9.64
N ILE A 122 -10.48 -1.35 -9.27
CA ILE A 122 -10.24 -0.13 -8.49
C ILE A 122 -10.53 1.12 -9.33
N HIS A 123 -11.37 2.02 -8.81
CA HIS A 123 -11.69 3.28 -9.47
C HIS A 123 -10.69 4.40 -9.17
N TRP A 124 -9.46 4.27 -9.67
CA TRP A 124 -8.36 5.22 -9.42
C TRP A 124 -8.65 6.69 -9.76
N LYS A 125 -9.60 6.96 -10.66
CA LYS A 125 -10.07 8.32 -10.96
C LYS A 125 -10.62 9.08 -9.73
N HIS A 126 -11.05 8.35 -8.69
CA HIS A 126 -11.53 8.92 -7.42
C HIS A 126 -10.40 9.12 -6.40
N CYS A 127 -9.19 8.64 -6.69
CA CYS A 127 -8.02 8.84 -5.84
C CYS A 127 -7.24 10.08 -6.29
N GLY A 128 -7.29 11.15 -5.50
CA GLY A 128 -6.56 12.40 -5.80
C GLY A 128 -5.02 12.29 -5.75
N ALA A 129 -4.51 11.16 -5.27
CA ALA A 129 -3.09 10.81 -5.26
C ALA A 129 -2.69 9.88 -6.41
N ALA A 130 -3.65 9.42 -7.21
CA ALA A 130 -3.39 8.69 -8.45
C ALA A 130 -3.51 9.63 -9.65
N TRP A 131 -2.71 9.37 -10.68
CA TRP A 131 -2.87 10.02 -11.97
C TRP A 131 -2.52 9.05 -13.08
N ARG A 132 -2.98 9.37 -14.29
CA ARG A 132 -2.68 8.60 -15.49
C ARG A 132 -2.57 9.54 -16.67
N ASN A 133 -1.75 9.18 -17.64
CA ASN A 133 -1.76 9.74 -18.98
C ASN A 133 -1.68 8.54 -19.95
N ALA A 134 -2.67 8.39 -20.84
CA ALA A 134 -2.76 7.23 -21.71
C ALA A 134 -1.61 7.12 -22.73
N GLU A 135 -1.01 8.25 -23.11
CA GLU A 135 0.07 8.32 -24.10
C GLU A 135 1.47 8.18 -23.47
N ARG A 136 1.55 8.22 -22.14
CA ARG A 136 2.81 8.14 -21.39
C ARG A 136 2.76 6.99 -20.41
N MET A 137 3.93 6.50 -19.97
CA MET A 137 4.01 5.46 -18.93
C MET A 137 3.20 4.19 -19.27
N SER A 138 3.09 3.88 -20.57
CA SER A 138 2.28 2.78 -21.10
C SER A 138 0.82 2.80 -20.63
N GLY A 139 0.27 3.99 -20.31
CA GLY A 139 -1.07 4.14 -19.78
C GLY A 139 -1.24 3.62 -18.36
N SER A 140 -0.19 3.44 -17.57
CA SER A 140 -0.29 2.98 -16.18
C SER A 140 -0.79 4.08 -15.24
N TRP A 141 -1.57 3.71 -14.22
CA TRP A 141 -1.82 4.58 -13.09
C TRP A 141 -0.55 4.73 -12.25
N CYS A 142 -0.19 5.97 -11.93
CA CYS A 142 1.02 6.34 -11.21
C CYS A 142 0.69 7.16 -9.95
N ILE A 143 1.60 7.18 -8.99
CA ILE A 143 1.51 8.08 -7.83
C ILE A 143 1.70 9.53 -8.29
N ARG A 144 0.86 10.44 -7.80
CA ARG A 144 0.83 11.85 -8.20
C ARG A 144 2.20 12.51 -8.07
N ASN A 145 2.56 13.28 -9.10
CA ASN A 145 3.88 13.95 -9.25
C ASN A 145 5.08 12.99 -9.37
N THR A 146 4.84 11.69 -9.55
CA THR A 146 5.89 10.71 -9.79
C THR A 146 5.59 9.97 -11.10
N ARG A 147 6.61 9.33 -11.68
CA ARG A 147 6.44 8.34 -12.75
C ARG A 147 6.36 6.91 -12.19
N PHE A 148 6.13 6.75 -10.89
CA PHE A 148 6.13 5.45 -10.23
C PHE A 148 4.74 4.80 -10.36
N PRO A 149 4.63 3.63 -11.05
CA PRO A 149 3.35 2.95 -11.21
C PRO A 149 2.79 2.42 -9.89
N LEU A 150 1.47 2.53 -9.69
CA LEU A 150 0.79 1.95 -8.53
C LEU A 150 0.93 0.44 -8.48
N SER A 151 0.89 -0.25 -9.63
CA SER A 151 1.12 -1.69 -9.68
C SER A 151 2.49 -2.08 -9.12
N GLN A 152 3.53 -1.31 -9.43
CA GLN A 152 4.87 -1.56 -8.91
C GLN A 152 4.97 -1.34 -7.41
N LEU A 153 4.25 -0.33 -6.86
CA LEU A 153 4.14 -0.16 -5.41
C LEU A 153 3.66 -1.45 -4.75
N PHE A 154 2.57 -2.01 -5.26
CA PHE A 154 1.97 -3.20 -4.68
C PHE A 154 2.82 -4.45 -4.88
N LEU A 155 3.49 -4.61 -6.02
CA LEU A 155 4.44 -5.71 -6.21
C LEU A 155 5.57 -5.68 -5.16
N ASN A 156 6.14 -4.50 -4.90
CA ASN A 156 7.17 -4.38 -3.87
C ASN A 156 6.61 -4.72 -2.47
N LEU A 157 5.39 -4.28 -2.17
CA LEU A 157 4.73 -4.63 -0.91
C LEU A 157 4.42 -6.13 -0.80
N ALA A 158 4.10 -6.80 -1.92
CA ALA A 158 3.89 -8.24 -1.98
C ALA A 158 5.19 -9.02 -1.72
N ASP A 159 6.32 -8.51 -2.22
CA ASP A 159 7.66 -9.08 -2.02
C ASP A 159 8.24 -8.79 -0.62
N GLU A 160 7.44 -8.21 0.29
CA GLU A 160 7.86 -7.77 1.63
C GLU A 160 9.03 -6.77 1.60
N ASP A 161 9.23 -6.04 0.48
CA ASP A 161 10.23 -4.98 0.43
C ASP A 161 9.92 -3.91 1.47
N SER A 162 10.97 -3.46 2.17
CA SER A 162 10.82 -2.35 3.10
C SER A 162 10.34 -1.11 2.36
N VAL A 163 9.33 -0.43 2.88
CA VAL A 163 8.78 0.77 2.24
C VAL A 163 9.82 1.87 2.11
N ARG A 164 10.81 1.90 3.02
CA ARG A 164 11.98 2.78 2.90
C ARG A 164 12.90 2.41 1.76
N GLY A 165 13.16 1.12 1.52
CA GLY A 165 13.94 0.66 0.37
C GLY A 165 13.28 1.09 -0.95
N VAL A 166 11.96 0.92 -1.05
CA VAL A 166 11.18 1.40 -2.21
C VAL A 166 11.28 2.93 -2.32
N ALA A 167 11.08 3.66 -1.23
CA ALA A 167 11.18 5.12 -1.19
C ALA A 167 12.55 5.63 -1.66
N ASP A 168 13.63 5.03 -1.18
CA ASP A 168 15.00 5.42 -1.51
C ASP A 168 15.34 5.13 -2.98
N ILE A 169 14.95 3.95 -3.49
CA ILE A 169 15.23 3.56 -4.89
C ILE A 169 14.44 4.43 -5.88
N TYR A 170 13.16 4.65 -5.60
CA TYR A 170 12.24 5.29 -6.55
C TYR A 170 11.98 6.76 -6.25
N GLN A 171 12.59 7.31 -5.21
CA GLN A 171 12.45 8.71 -4.78
C GLN A 171 10.97 9.09 -4.54
N ILE A 172 10.21 8.16 -3.95
CA ILE A 172 8.83 8.37 -3.50
C ILE A 172 8.79 8.53 -1.99
N THR A 173 7.82 9.25 -1.44
CA THR A 173 7.72 9.48 0.01
C THR A 173 6.50 8.79 0.61
N ALA A 174 6.50 8.59 1.92
CA ALA A 174 5.35 8.12 2.66
C ALA A 174 4.14 9.05 2.44
N SER A 175 4.35 10.36 2.40
CA SER A 175 3.31 11.34 2.02
C SER A 175 2.70 11.12 0.63
N ASP A 176 3.42 10.46 -0.29
CA ASP A 176 2.88 10.11 -1.61
C ASP A 176 2.13 8.76 -1.58
N MET A 177 2.56 7.81 -0.73
CA MET A 177 1.97 6.47 -0.61
C MET A 177 0.74 6.41 0.30
N VAL A 178 0.78 7.11 1.45
CA VAL A 178 -0.28 7.10 2.48
C VAL A 178 -1.65 7.43 1.89
N PRO A 179 -1.83 8.48 1.06
CA PRO A 179 -3.14 8.78 0.49
C PRO A 179 -3.68 7.69 -0.44
N VAL A 180 -2.81 6.96 -1.14
CA VAL A 180 -3.20 5.81 -1.99
C VAL A 180 -3.72 4.67 -1.14
N LEU A 181 -3.00 4.33 -0.06
CA LEU A 181 -3.38 3.25 0.85
C LEU A 181 -4.68 3.58 1.62
N GLN A 182 -4.83 4.82 2.07
CA GLN A 182 -6.05 5.30 2.71
C GLN A 182 -7.25 5.23 1.76
N PHE A 183 -7.08 5.65 0.50
CA PHE A 183 -8.12 5.54 -0.51
C PHE A 183 -8.60 4.09 -0.69
N LEU A 184 -7.68 3.13 -0.81
CA LEU A 184 -8.02 1.72 -0.95
C LEU A 184 -8.70 1.14 0.31
N ALA A 185 -8.28 1.60 1.50
CA ALA A 185 -8.92 1.20 2.76
C ALA A 185 -10.37 1.74 2.86
N ASP A 186 -10.65 2.89 2.25
CA ASP A 186 -11.97 3.53 2.27
C ASP A 186 -12.92 3.04 1.18
N GLU A 187 -12.40 2.52 0.05
CA GLU A 187 -13.18 1.91 -1.02
C GLU A 187 -14.11 0.78 -0.53
N LEU A 188 -13.68 0.02 0.48
CA LEU A 188 -14.44 -1.11 1.05
C LEU A 188 -15.53 -0.67 2.06
N GLY A 189 -15.45 0.56 2.60
CA GLY A 189 -16.22 0.99 3.76
C GLY A 189 -15.91 0.18 5.04
N PRO A 190 -16.43 0.57 6.22
CA PRO A 190 -16.27 -0.21 7.45
C PRO A 190 -17.02 -1.55 7.38
N HIS A 191 -16.39 -2.64 7.81
CA HIS A 191 -17.05 -3.95 7.93
C HIS A 191 -17.98 -3.97 9.18
N PRO A 192 -19.10 -4.71 9.20
CA PRO A 192 -19.98 -4.79 10.38
C PRO A 192 -19.31 -5.23 11.69
N THR A 193 -18.15 -5.90 11.62
CA THR A 193 -17.35 -6.29 12.79
C THR A 193 -16.32 -5.24 13.21
N ASP A 194 -16.04 -4.22 12.38
CA ASP A 194 -15.21 -3.07 12.78
C ASP A 194 -15.92 -2.22 13.83
N THR A 195 -17.24 -2.09 13.75
CA THR A 195 -18.05 -1.26 14.66
C THR A 195 -18.35 -1.92 16.01
N LEU A 196 -18.04 -3.22 16.18
CA LEU A 196 -18.24 -3.95 17.44
C LEU A 196 -17.01 -3.93 18.36
N ARG A 197 -15.95 -3.22 17.96
CA ARG A 197 -14.71 -3.04 18.72
C ARG A 197 -14.45 -1.55 18.97
N GLU A 198 -15.38 -0.87 19.64
CA GLU A 198 -15.02 0.31 20.44
C GLU A 198 -15.11 -0.08 21.93
N PRO A 199 -14.15 0.33 22.77
CA PRO A 199 -14.18 0.05 24.22
C PRO A 199 -15.32 0.79 24.94
#